data_AF-A0A3G9K853-F1
#
_entry.id   AF-A0A3G9K853-F1
#
_cell.length_a   1.000
_cell.length_b   1.000
_cell.length_c   1.000
_cell.angle_alpha   90.00
_cell.angle_beta   90.00
_cell.angle_gamma   90.00
#
_symmetry.space_group_name_H-M   'P 1'
#
loop_
_entity.id
_entity.type
_entity.pdbx_description
1 polymer ?
#
loop_
_entity_poly.entity_id
_entity_poly.type
_entity_poly.pdbx_seq_one_letter_code
_entity_poly.pdbx_strand_id
1 'polypeptide(L)'
;MRRDRIPNKQPLWNMRDKSQPANYHPVLSLGLATSITLGILSTLPNKAIAFSFTGPFAPSNWTLTNTNADGSVDTTNAATGTIVLTGGNNGSNSAGTTDWTIPINASRAGNILFNWSYFTLDTPGFDSAGYLLNGTYTPLATQDGDFSAAPVSLNVNIGDVFGFRAATDTNSDGPPVFTVFAVPTVPEPSSIAGLLAVVGLGARYLRKQ
;
A
#
# COMPACT_ATOMS: atom_id res chain seq x y z
N MET A 1 -6.89 -106.40 38.02
CA MET A 1 -5.96 -105.70 37.12
C MET A 1 -6.61 -105.66 35.74
N ARG A 2 -6.75 -104.46 35.15
CA ARG A 2 -7.24 -104.12 33.79
C ARG A 2 -8.71 -104.44 33.44
N ARG A 3 -9.55 -103.40 33.55
CA ARG A 3 -10.98 -103.36 33.20
C ARG A 3 -11.20 -103.04 31.71
N ASP A 4 -11.90 -103.95 31.05
CA ASP A 4 -13.16 -103.77 30.31
C ASP A 4 -13.33 -102.67 29.23
N ARG A 5 -13.43 -103.17 27.98
CA ARG A 5 -14.58 -103.08 27.06
C ARG A 5 -14.89 -101.76 26.30
N ILE A 6 -14.40 -101.76 25.04
CA ILE A 6 -14.84 -101.12 23.77
C ILE A 6 -16.35 -100.74 23.74
N PRO A 7 -16.82 -99.56 23.22
CA PRO A 7 -17.15 -99.44 21.77
C PRO A 7 -17.29 -98.04 21.08
N ASN A 8 -16.98 -98.03 19.78
CA ASN A 8 -17.82 -97.63 18.62
C ASN A 8 -18.37 -96.19 18.45
N LYS A 9 -18.48 -95.82 17.16
CA LYS A 9 -19.33 -94.78 16.51
C LYS A 9 -18.83 -93.31 16.50
N GLN A 10 -18.53 -92.83 15.29
CA GLN A 10 -18.79 -91.42 14.90
C GLN A 10 -20.31 -91.20 14.85
N PRO A 11 -20.92 -90.01 15.14
CA PRO A 11 -21.07 -88.96 14.09
C PRO A 11 -21.50 -87.51 14.55
N LEU A 12 -21.55 -86.57 13.58
CA LEU A 12 -22.62 -85.57 13.26
C LEU A 12 -23.18 -84.48 14.24
N TRP A 13 -23.27 -83.25 13.67
CA TRP A 13 -24.30 -82.17 13.77
C TRP A 13 -24.51 -81.29 15.05
N ASN A 14 -24.39 -79.95 14.83
CA ASN A 14 -25.28 -78.82 15.23
C ASN A 14 -25.33 -78.27 16.68
N MET A 15 -25.10 -76.95 16.86
CA MET A 15 -26.03 -75.90 17.40
C MET A 15 -25.37 -74.71 18.15
N ARG A 16 -25.78 -73.50 17.70
CA ARG A 16 -25.96 -72.17 18.35
C ARG A 16 -25.33 -71.85 19.72
N ASP A 17 -24.77 -70.64 19.80
CA ASP A 17 -25.13 -69.69 20.87
C ASP A 17 -25.10 -68.21 20.40
N LYS A 18 -26.00 -67.39 20.93
CA LYS A 18 -26.16 -65.94 20.70
C LYS A 18 -25.43 -65.17 21.80
N SER A 19 -24.71 -64.11 21.46
CA SER A 19 -24.64 -62.87 22.26
C SER A 19 -23.78 -61.78 21.59
N GLN A 20 -24.28 -60.55 21.58
CA GLN A 20 -23.50 -59.31 21.41
C GLN A 20 -23.40 -58.66 22.80
N PRO A 21 -22.28 -57.98 23.17
CA PRO A 21 -22.35 -56.51 23.18
C PRO A 21 -21.02 -55.73 22.99
N ALA A 22 -21.23 -54.42 22.70
CA ALA A 22 -20.47 -53.22 23.09
C ALA A 22 -19.22 -52.74 22.30
N ASN A 23 -19.31 -51.47 21.90
CA ASN A 23 -18.29 -50.57 21.33
C ASN A 23 -17.08 -50.35 22.26
N TYR A 24 -15.90 -50.01 21.72
CA TYR A 24 -15.09 -48.80 21.99
C TYR A 24 -13.78 -48.83 21.15
N HIS A 25 -13.40 -47.65 20.62
CA HIS A 25 -12.32 -47.40 19.64
C HIS A 25 -10.89 -47.50 20.21
N PRO A 26 -9.87 -47.68 19.34
CA PRO A 26 -8.59 -47.03 19.58
C PRO A 26 -8.04 -46.20 18.39
N VAL A 27 -7.84 -44.91 18.69
CA VAL A 27 -6.72 -44.03 18.35
C VAL A 27 -6.38 -43.79 16.86
N LEU A 28 -6.94 -42.71 16.30
CA LEU A 28 -6.26 -41.98 15.22
C LEU A 28 -4.98 -41.38 15.81
N SER A 29 -3.83 -41.87 15.34
CA SER A 29 -2.54 -41.23 15.58
C SER A 29 -2.56 -39.82 14.98
N LEU A 30 -2.56 -38.79 15.84
CA LEU A 30 -2.22 -37.42 15.43
C LEU A 30 -0.73 -37.39 15.13
N GLY A 31 -0.36 -37.55 13.87
CA GLY A 31 0.94 -37.12 13.39
C GLY A 31 1.04 -35.60 13.53
N LEU A 32 1.84 -35.14 14.50
CA LEU A 32 2.31 -33.75 14.55
C LEU A 32 3.11 -33.47 13.28
N ALA A 33 2.45 -32.87 12.28
CA ALA A 33 3.15 -32.30 11.15
C ALA A 33 3.87 -31.03 11.64
N THR A 34 5.18 -31.15 11.87
CA THR A 34 6.07 -30.02 12.11
C THR A 34 5.94 -29.02 10.97
N SER A 35 5.44 -27.83 11.28
CA SER A 35 5.32 -26.72 10.34
C SER A 35 6.72 -26.28 9.92
N ILE A 36 7.10 -26.58 8.67
CA ILE A 36 8.21 -25.89 8.02
C ILE A 36 7.64 -24.56 7.53
N THR A 37 7.79 -23.52 8.32
CA THR A 37 7.60 -22.15 7.87
C THR A 37 8.74 -21.85 6.89
N LEU A 38 8.52 -22.15 5.61
CA LEU A 38 9.29 -21.52 4.54
C LEU A 38 8.92 -20.04 4.59
N GLY A 39 9.85 -19.24 5.12
CA GLY A 39 9.81 -17.79 5.07
C GLY A 39 9.80 -17.34 3.62
N ILE A 40 8.62 -17.28 3.02
CA ILE A 40 8.39 -16.40 1.88
C ILE A 40 8.52 -15.02 2.48
N LEU A 41 9.65 -14.38 2.23
CA LEU A 41 9.81 -12.95 2.40
C LEU A 41 8.81 -12.32 1.43
N SER A 42 7.57 -12.17 1.89
CA SER A 42 6.55 -11.42 1.18
C SER A 42 7.03 -9.97 1.20
N THR A 43 7.72 -9.53 0.15
CA THR A 43 7.73 -8.12 -0.18
C THR A 43 6.30 -7.80 -0.57
N LEU A 44 5.45 -7.53 0.44
CA LEU A 44 4.18 -6.88 0.19
C LEU A 44 4.52 -5.66 -0.66
N PRO A 45 3.83 -5.43 -1.80
CA PRO A 45 4.03 -4.18 -2.52
C PRO A 45 3.86 -3.07 -1.49
N ASN A 46 4.84 -2.16 -1.40
CA ASN A 46 4.74 -1.00 -0.52
C ASN A 46 3.35 -0.43 -0.72
N LYS A 47 2.60 -0.28 0.38
CA LYS A 47 1.23 0.22 0.37
C LYS A 47 1.18 1.42 -0.59
N ALA A 48 0.55 1.23 -1.75
CA ALA A 48 0.21 2.34 -2.61
C ALA A 48 -0.83 3.12 -1.83
N ILE A 49 -0.39 4.16 -1.15
CA ILE A 49 -1.33 5.11 -0.57
C ILE A 49 -1.82 5.88 -1.79
N ALA A 50 -3.12 5.79 -2.06
CA ALA A 50 -3.76 6.74 -2.94
C ALA A 50 -3.42 8.13 -2.39
N PHE A 51 -2.46 8.80 -3.01
CA PHE A 51 -2.18 10.19 -2.71
C PHE A 51 -3.39 10.95 -3.22
N SER A 52 -4.27 11.30 -2.30
CA SER A 52 -5.37 12.24 -2.48
C SER A 52 -5.21 13.30 -1.41
N PHE A 53 -5.51 14.56 -1.70
CA PHE A 53 -5.42 15.63 -0.70
C PHE A 53 -6.59 15.57 0.31
N THR A 54 -6.84 14.37 0.84
CA THR A 54 -7.88 13.99 1.80
C THR A 54 -7.28 13.00 2.80
N GLY A 55 -8.03 12.70 3.87
CA GLY A 55 -7.59 11.72 4.87
C GLY A 55 -6.21 12.06 5.46
N PRO A 56 -5.23 11.14 5.45
CA PRO A 56 -3.88 11.39 5.97
C PRO A 56 -3.15 12.58 5.31
N PHE A 57 -3.46 12.89 4.05
CA PHE A 57 -2.86 13.99 3.29
C PHE A 57 -3.80 15.21 3.16
N ALA A 58 -4.85 15.29 3.99
CA ALA A 58 -5.74 16.47 4.03
C ALA A 58 -4.94 17.76 4.30
N PRO A 59 -5.31 18.91 3.68
CA PRO A 59 -4.59 20.18 3.80
C PRO A 59 -4.22 20.62 5.22
N SER A 60 -5.06 20.33 6.22
CA SER A 60 -4.81 20.68 7.62
C SER A 60 -3.59 20.00 8.23
N ASN A 61 -3.05 18.96 7.59
CA ASN A 61 -1.85 18.24 8.05
C ASN A 61 -0.55 18.79 7.43
N TRP A 62 -0.65 19.78 6.55
CA TRP A 62 0.47 20.42 5.88
C TRP A 62 0.82 21.75 6.53
N THR A 63 2.06 22.19 6.35
CA THR A 63 2.58 23.47 6.83
C THR A 63 3.06 24.30 5.64
N LEU A 64 2.49 25.48 5.47
CA LEU A 64 2.97 26.49 4.52
C LEU A 64 4.08 27.31 5.19
N THR A 65 5.22 27.44 4.54
CA THR A 65 6.34 28.29 4.97
C THR A 65 6.81 29.13 3.81
N ASN A 66 6.81 30.45 4.00
CA ASN A 66 7.39 31.40 3.06
C ASN A 66 8.72 31.92 3.61
N THR A 67 9.77 31.85 2.80
CA THR A 67 11.08 32.44 3.09
C THR A 67 11.36 33.51 2.04
N ASN A 68 11.41 34.77 2.46
CA ASN A 68 11.44 35.92 1.55
C ASN A 68 10.42 35.79 0.39
N ALA A 69 9.20 35.37 0.69
CA ALA A 69 8.14 35.17 -0.28
C ALA A 69 6.78 35.49 0.38
N ASP A 70 5.76 35.65 -0.43
CA ASP A 70 4.36 35.89 -0.03
C ASP A 70 3.39 34.90 -0.68
N GLY A 71 3.91 33.75 -1.12
CA GLY A 71 3.13 32.72 -1.78
C GLY A 71 2.06 32.06 -0.90
N SER A 72 1.21 31.27 -1.53
CA SER A 72 0.01 30.68 -0.92
C SER A 72 -0.33 29.32 -1.52
N VAL A 73 -1.26 28.59 -0.87
CA VAL A 73 -1.81 27.34 -1.40
C VAL A 73 -3.33 27.44 -1.49
N ASP A 74 -3.88 27.26 -2.68
CA ASP A 74 -5.31 27.04 -2.86
C ASP A 74 -5.62 25.54 -2.73
N THR A 75 -6.43 25.22 -1.71
CA THR A 75 -6.84 23.86 -1.39
C THR A 75 -8.34 23.63 -1.60
N THR A 76 -9.03 24.56 -2.28
CA THR A 76 -10.48 24.49 -2.53
C THR A 76 -10.87 23.20 -3.26
N ASN A 77 -10.00 22.73 -4.16
CA ASN A 77 -10.19 21.50 -4.94
C ASN A 77 -9.41 20.29 -4.39
N ALA A 78 -8.90 20.36 -3.16
CA ALA A 78 -8.13 19.28 -2.56
C ALA A 78 -8.93 17.96 -2.49
N ALA A 79 -10.23 18.07 -2.18
CA ALA A 79 -11.13 16.90 -2.11
C ALA A 79 -11.28 16.16 -3.45
N THR A 80 -11.13 16.86 -4.58
CA THR A 80 -11.17 16.28 -5.94
C THR A 80 -9.77 15.96 -6.47
N GLY A 81 -8.73 16.17 -5.67
CA GLY A 81 -7.37 15.77 -5.99
C GLY A 81 -6.48 16.88 -6.55
N THR A 82 -6.87 18.15 -6.46
CA THR A 82 -6.08 19.26 -7.00
C THR A 82 -5.72 20.28 -5.93
N ILE A 83 -4.48 20.73 -5.92
CA ILE A 83 -4.04 21.94 -5.21
C ILE A 83 -3.26 22.84 -6.15
N VAL A 84 -3.24 24.13 -5.83
CA VAL A 84 -2.45 25.12 -6.55
C VAL A 84 -1.52 25.81 -5.56
N LEU A 85 -0.21 25.65 -5.75
CA LEU A 85 0.84 26.31 -5.00
C LEU A 85 1.32 27.52 -5.79
N THR A 86 1.10 28.71 -5.27
CA THR A 86 1.58 29.97 -5.85
C THR A 86 2.82 30.42 -5.09
N GLY A 87 3.93 30.66 -5.80
CA GLY A 87 5.18 31.15 -5.25
C GLY A 87 5.15 32.63 -4.87
N GLY A 88 6.32 33.15 -4.49
CA GLY A 88 6.47 34.54 -4.06
C GLY A 88 6.54 35.53 -5.23
N ASN A 89 6.01 36.73 -5.00
CA ASN A 89 6.16 37.91 -5.84
C ASN A 89 6.08 39.18 -4.98
N ASN A 90 6.83 39.19 -3.88
CA ASN A 90 6.73 40.22 -2.85
C ASN A 90 7.43 41.55 -3.20
N GLY A 91 7.98 41.68 -4.41
CA GLY A 91 8.68 42.88 -4.89
C GLY A 91 10.09 43.08 -4.32
N SER A 92 10.67 42.08 -3.65
CA SER A 92 11.99 42.21 -3.01
C SER A 92 13.18 42.22 -3.98
N ASN A 93 12.99 41.84 -5.26
CA ASN A 93 14.09 41.67 -6.23
C ASN A 93 15.18 40.72 -5.71
N SER A 94 14.79 39.69 -4.96
CA SER A 94 15.66 38.74 -4.29
C SER A 94 15.01 37.37 -4.25
N ALA A 95 15.83 36.32 -4.15
CA ALA A 95 15.34 34.95 -4.16
C ALA A 95 14.43 34.65 -2.95
N GLY A 96 13.45 33.77 -3.16
CA GLY A 96 12.50 33.35 -2.15
C GLY A 96 11.87 32.00 -2.46
N THR A 97 11.31 31.37 -1.43
CA THR A 97 10.67 30.05 -1.55
C THR A 97 9.35 30.01 -0.82
N THR A 98 8.38 29.37 -1.45
CA THR A 98 7.09 28.99 -0.88
C THR A 98 7.01 27.48 -0.80
N ASP A 99 7.05 26.96 0.42
CA ASP A 99 7.10 25.54 0.73
C ASP A 99 5.80 25.07 1.37
N TRP A 100 5.25 23.96 0.89
CA TRP A 100 4.11 23.31 1.52
C TRP A 100 4.50 21.87 1.88
N THR A 101 4.73 21.63 3.16
CA THR A 101 5.38 20.40 3.64
C THR A 101 4.50 19.61 4.61
N ILE A 102 4.75 18.31 4.70
CA ILE A 102 4.05 17.37 5.56
C ILE A 102 5.04 16.34 6.12
N PRO A 103 5.09 16.12 7.45
CA PRO A 103 5.87 15.02 8.01
C PRO A 103 5.24 13.68 7.62
N ILE A 104 6.03 12.62 7.47
CA ILE A 104 5.54 11.29 7.10
C ILE A 104 5.48 10.42 8.35
N ASN A 105 4.27 9.96 8.70
CA ASN A 105 4.02 9.01 9.77
C ASN A 105 3.53 7.66 9.20
N ALA A 106 3.17 6.72 10.06
CA ALA A 106 2.71 5.39 9.65
C ALA A 106 1.48 5.40 8.72
N SER A 107 0.62 6.42 8.74
CA SER A 107 -0.53 6.52 7.84
C SER A 107 -0.20 7.10 6.46
N ARG A 108 1.00 7.68 6.29
CA ARG A 108 1.48 8.39 5.09
C ARG A 108 2.68 7.74 4.40
N ALA A 109 3.36 6.80 5.05
CA ALA A 109 4.51 6.08 4.48
C ALA A 109 4.08 5.15 3.33
N GLY A 110 4.80 5.20 2.22
CA GLY A 110 4.47 4.47 1.00
C GLY A 110 4.91 5.24 -0.26
N ASN A 111 4.34 4.85 -1.40
CA ASN A 111 4.62 5.53 -2.66
C ASN A 111 3.65 6.70 -2.87
N ILE A 112 4.18 7.91 -3.05
CA ILE A 112 3.43 9.10 -3.46
C ILE A 112 3.46 9.18 -4.99
N LEU A 113 2.28 9.34 -5.61
CA LEU A 113 2.13 9.53 -7.06
C LEU A 113 1.34 10.80 -7.37
N PHE A 114 1.89 11.64 -8.24
CA PHE A 114 1.21 12.87 -8.68
C PHE A 114 1.61 13.27 -10.10
N ASN A 115 0.69 13.96 -10.78
CA ASN A 115 0.95 14.74 -11.98
C ASN A 115 1.03 16.23 -11.61
N TRP A 116 1.54 17.05 -12.52
CA TRP A 116 1.69 18.48 -12.28
C TRP A 116 1.67 19.28 -13.57
N SER A 117 1.33 20.56 -13.45
CA SER A 117 1.50 21.58 -14.50
C SER A 117 2.01 22.87 -13.88
N TYR A 118 2.68 23.68 -14.70
CA TYR A 118 3.36 24.87 -14.24
C TYR A 118 3.13 26.07 -15.16
N PHE A 119 3.08 27.25 -14.55
CA PHE A 119 2.95 28.53 -15.23
C PHE A 119 3.85 29.55 -14.56
N THR A 120 4.49 30.40 -15.36
CA THR A 120 5.19 31.61 -14.90
C THR A 120 5.17 32.66 -16.01
N LEU A 121 5.25 33.95 -15.62
CA LEU A 121 5.45 35.06 -16.55
C LEU A 121 6.93 35.40 -16.75
N ASP A 122 7.80 34.83 -15.93
CA ASP A 122 9.21 35.15 -15.90
C ASP A 122 9.97 34.45 -17.03
N THR A 123 11.16 34.98 -17.31
CA THR A 123 12.08 34.32 -18.25
C THR A 123 12.43 32.91 -17.72
N PRO A 124 12.53 31.89 -18.58
CA PRO A 124 12.85 30.54 -18.13
C PRO A 124 14.09 30.48 -17.23
N GLY A 125 13.96 29.78 -16.11
CA GLY A 125 15.02 29.58 -15.11
C GLY A 125 15.02 30.57 -13.94
N PHE A 126 14.27 31.68 -14.01
CA PHE A 126 14.13 32.61 -12.87
C PHE A 126 13.19 32.07 -11.80
N ASP A 127 12.15 31.37 -12.23
CA ASP A 127 11.28 30.63 -11.35
C ASP A 127 11.46 29.13 -11.55
N SER A 128 11.14 28.37 -10.50
CA SER A 128 11.07 26.92 -10.56
C SER A 128 10.01 26.34 -9.64
N ALA A 129 9.55 25.14 -9.96
CA ALA A 129 8.65 24.38 -9.08
C ALA A 129 8.99 22.89 -9.05
N GLY A 130 8.69 22.24 -7.94
CA GLY A 130 9.01 20.84 -7.75
C GLY A 130 8.64 20.33 -6.36
N TYR A 131 9.37 19.30 -5.90
CA TYR A 131 9.12 18.67 -4.60
C TYR A 131 10.33 18.70 -3.68
N LEU A 132 10.05 18.52 -2.38
CA LEU A 132 11.01 18.43 -1.29
C LEU A 132 10.94 17.02 -0.69
N LEU A 133 12.09 16.42 -0.45
CA LEU A 133 12.22 15.26 0.42
C LEU A 133 13.35 15.51 1.41
N ASN A 134 13.03 15.55 2.70
CA ASN A 134 13.96 15.83 3.78
C ASN A 134 14.77 17.13 3.55
N GLY A 135 14.10 18.16 3.03
CA GLY A 135 14.69 19.45 2.68
C GLY A 135 15.46 19.49 1.36
N THR A 136 15.68 18.34 0.71
CA THR A 136 16.32 18.29 -0.61
C THR A 136 15.30 18.64 -1.68
N TYR A 137 15.56 19.71 -2.43
CA TYR A 137 14.71 20.17 -3.51
C TYR A 137 15.03 19.45 -4.82
N THR A 138 14.00 18.92 -5.49
CA THR A 138 14.08 18.39 -6.85
C THR A 138 13.22 19.26 -7.76
N PRO A 139 13.81 20.11 -8.62
CA PRO A 139 13.05 20.91 -9.57
C PRO A 139 12.44 20.00 -10.64
N LEU A 140 11.20 20.31 -11.01
CA LEU A 140 10.44 19.63 -12.05
C LEU A 140 10.13 20.56 -13.23
N ALA A 141 9.94 21.85 -12.93
CA ALA A 141 9.58 22.89 -13.90
C ALA A 141 10.50 24.09 -13.75
N THR A 142 10.88 24.70 -14.87
CA THR A 142 11.64 25.96 -14.93
C THR A 142 11.18 26.89 -16.03
N GLN A 143 10.19 26.48 -16.84
CA GLN A 143 9.68 27.24 -17.97
C GLN A 143 8.15 27.20 -18.00
N ASP A 144 7.55 28.31 -18.44
CA ASP A 144 6.11 28.40 -18.66
C ASP A 144 5.59 27.26 -19.54
N GLY A 145 4.48 26.66 -19.10
CA GLY A 145 3.83 25.55 -19.79
C GLY A 145 4.49 24.18 -19.55
N ASP A 146 5.51 24.06 -18.71
CA ASP A 146 6.04 22.77 -18.28
C ASP A 146 4.93 21.92 -17.61
N PHE A 147 4.91 20.61 -17.91
CA PHE A 147 3.95 19.67 -17.31
C PHE A 147 4.51 18.25 -17.24
N SER A 148 3.89 17.42 -16.39
CA SER A 148 4.22 16.01 -16.28
C SER A 148 3.79 15.22 -17.52
N ALA A 149 4.75 14.69 -18.29
CA ALA A 149 4.47 13.71 -19.34
C ALA A 149 4.09 12.32 -18.76
N ALA A 150 4.52 12.03 -17.54
CA ALA A 150 4.15 10.86 -16.76
C ALA A 150 4.12 11.23 -15.26
N PRO A 151 3.38 10.48 -14.42
CA PRO A 151 3.35 10.73 -12.98
C PRO A 151 4.74 10.64 -12.35
N VAL A 152 5.01 11.57 -11.43
CA VAL A 152 6.10 11.42 -10.47
C VAL A 152 5.74 10.30 -9.50
N SER A 153 6.70 9.41 -9.22
CA SER A 153 6.56 8.34 -8.24
C SER A 153 7.71 8.41 -7.24
N LEU A 154 7.38 8.59 -5.96
CA LEU A 154 8.37 8.77 -4.90
C LEU A 154 8.01 7.91 -3.68
N ASN A 155 8.91 7.03 -3.28
CA ASN A 155 8.76 6.31 -2.02
C ASN A 155 9.17 7.19 -0.83
N VAL A 156 8.27 7.35 0.13
CA VAL A 156 8.52 8.07 1.39
C VAL A 156 8.36 7.11 2.59
N ASN A 157 9.22 7.28 3.58
CA ASN A 157 9.29 6.45 4.77
C ASN A 157 8.84 7.22 6.02
N ILE A 158 8.48 6.48 7.07
CA ILE A 158 8.18 7.08 8.37
C ILE A 158 9.39 7.89 8.85
N GLY A 159 9.15 9.14 9.24
CA GLY A 159 10.18 10.08 9.68
C GLY A 159 10.63 11.06 8.59
N ASP A 160 10.32 10.80 7.32
CA ASP A 160 10.60 11.75 6.25
C ASP A 160 9.74 13.03 6.39
N VAL A 161 10.18 14.10 5.74
CA VAL A 161 9.36 15.28 5.45
C VAL A 161 9.24 15.42 3.94
N PHE A 162 8.03 15.30 3.43
CA PHE A 162 7.71 15.51 2.03
C PHE A 162 7.12 16.90 1.83
N GLY A 163 7.26 17.50 0.64
CA GLY A 163 6.58 18.74 0.33
C GLY A 163 6.63 19.13 -1.14
N PHE A 164 5.94 20.21 -1.46
CA PHE A 164 6.05 20.91 -2.73
C PHE A 164 6.69 22.28 -2.51
N ARG A 165 7.41 22.78 -3.52
CA ARG A 165 8.05 24.09 -3.51
C ARG A 165 7.76 24.82 -4.81
N ALA A 166 7.40 26.09 -4.70
CA ALA A 166 7.50 27.09 -5.75
C ALA A 166 8.57 28.10 -5.33
N ALA A 167 9.58 28.32 -6.17
CA ALA A 167 10.73 29.17 -5.90
C ALA A 167 10.88 30.22 -6.99
N THR A 168 11.42 31.36 -6.60
CA THR A 168 11.73 32.49 -7.48
C THR A 168 13.12 33.02 -7.11
N ASP A 169 13.90 33.44 -8.10
CA ASP A 169 15.19 34.10 -7.89
C ASP A 169 15.04 35.61 -7.68
N THR A 170 13.89 36.18 -8.04
CA THR A 170 13.67 37.62 -8.11
C THR A 170 12.51 38.10 -7.26
N ASN A 171 11.47 37.31 -6.98
CA ASN A 171 10.23 37.84 -6.39
C ASN A 171 9.71 39.10 -7.12
N SER A 172 9.85 39.13 -8.45
CA SER A 172 9.35 40.21 -9.31
C SER A 172 8.60 39.62 -10.50
N ASP A 173 7.91 40.46 -11.26
CA ASP A 173 7.34 40.13 -12.58
C ASP A 173 6.22 39.05 -12.62
N GLY A 174 5.89 38.45 -11.48
CA GLY A 174 4.75 37.55 -11.32
C GLY A 174 5.11 36.36 -10.43
N PRO A 175 4.15 35.72 -9.73
CA PRO A 175 4.48 34.52 -8.99
C PRO A 175 4.47 33.29 -9.90
N PRO A 176 5.36 32.32 -9.69
CA PRO A 176 5.23 31.01 -10.32
C PRO A 176 4.02 30.26 -9.75
N VAL A 177 3.32 29.51 -10.60
CA VAL A 177 2.13 28.74 -10.21
C VAL A 177 2.35 27.27 -10.51
N PHE A 178 2.35 26.45 -9.47
CA PHE A 178 2.54 25.00 -9.53
C PHE A 178 1.24 24.28 -9.15
N THR A 179 0.60 23.65 -10.13
CA THR A 179 -0.62 22.88 -9.90
C THR A 179 -0.27 21.41 -9.78
N VAL A 180 -0.73 20.76 -8.71
CA VAL A 180 -0.49 19.34 -8.47
C VAL A 180 -1.80 18.58 -8.52
N PHE A 181 -1.78 17.48 -9.27
CA PHE A 181 -2.91 16.57 -9.43
C PHE A 181 -2.57 15.22 -8.79
N ALA A 182 -3.36 14.83 -7.80
CA ALA A 182 -3.39 13.49 -7.27
C ALA A 182 -3.66 12.48 -8.38
N VAL A 183 -2.84 11.42 -8.46
CA VAL A 183 -3.13 10.29 -9.33
C VAL A 183 -3.92 9.27 -8.51
N PRO A 184 -5.19 8.98 -8.86
CA PRO A 184 -5.94 7.96 -8.17
C PRO A 184 -5.24 6.61 -8.38
N THR A 185 -4.69 6.03 -7.33
CA THR A 185 -4.18 4.67 -7.39
C THR A 185 -5.37 3.73 -7.34
N VAL A 186 -5.56 2.92 -8.38
CA VAL A 186 -6.46 1.78 -8.30
C VAL A 186 -5.94 0.90 -7.17
N PRO A 187 -6.75 0.54 -6.15
CA PRO A 187 -6.31 -0.40 -5.14
C PRO A 187 -5.89 -1.69 -5.84
N GLU A 188 -4.63 -2.09 -5.67
CA GLU A 188 -4.18 -3.41 -6.14
C GLU A 188 -5.19 -4.44 -5.64
N PRO A 189 -5.81 -5.26 -6.51
CA PRO A 189 -6.80 -6.23 -6.08
C PRO A 189 -6.08 -7.31 -5.27
N SER A 190 -5.99 -7.10 -3.97
CA SER A 190 -5.68 -8.12 -2.97
C SER A 190 -6.68 -9.30 -3.00
N SER A 191 -7.66 -9.28 -3.90
CA SER A 191 -8.70 -10.29 -4.08
C SER A 191 -8.35 -11.42 -5.05
N ILE A 192 -7.41 -11.26 -6.00
CA ILE A 192 -7.14 -12.33 -7.00
C ILE A 192 -6.25 -13.44 -6.41
N ALA A 193 -5.32 -13.11 -5.52
CA ALA A 193 -4.51 -14.11 -4.81
C ALA A 193 -5.32 -14.92 -3.80
N GLY A 194 -6.33 -14.30 -3.16
CA GLY A 194 -7.25 -14.98 -2.24
C GLY A 194 -8.21 -15.95 -2.94
N LEU A 195 -8.60 -15.66 -4.18
CA LEU A 195 -9.56 -16.51 -4.92
C LEU A 195 -8.90 -17.81 -5.44
N LEU A 196 -7.62 -17.79 -5.81
CA LEU A 196 -6.88 -19.01 -6.20
C LEU A 196 -6.63 -19.96 -5.03
N ALA A 197 -6.46 -19.44 -3.81
CA ALA A 197 -6.30 -20.25 -2.60
C ALA A 197 -7.60 -20.99 -2.21
N VAL A 198 -8.77 -20.39 -2.43
CA VAL A 198 -10.07 -21.03 -2.15
C VAL A 198 -10.45 -22.07 -3.21
N VAL A 199 -10.19 -21.79 -4.50
CA VAL A 199 -10.47 -22.74 -5.59
C VAL A 199 -9.57 -23.98 -5.51
N GLY A 200 -8.30 -23.82 -5.11
CA GLY A 200 -7.39 -24.95 -4.91
C GLY A 200 -7.78 -25.90 -3.76
N LEU A 201 -8.39 -25.37 -2.69
CA LEU A 201 -8.89 -26.17 -1.57
C LEU A 201 -10.23 -26.87 -1.91
N GLY A 202 -11.13 -26.20 -2.66
CA GLY A 202 -12.40 -26.77 -3.10
C GLY A 202 -12.27 -27.93 -4.10
N ALA A 203 -11.33 -27.81 -5.06
CA ALA A 203 -11.08 -28.87 -6.05
C ALA A 203 -10.51 -30.16 -5.44
N ARG A 204 -9.84 -30.08 -4.27
CA ARG A 204 -9.29 -31.25 -3.58
C ARG A 204 -10.35 -32.01 -2.77
N TYR A 205 -11.46 -31.36 -2.40
CA TYR A 205 -12.56 -31.97 -1.63
C TYR A 205 -13.55 -32.73 -2.53
N LEU A 206 -13.74 -32.30 -3.78
CA LEU A 206 -14.68 -32.93 -4.72
C LEU A 206 -14.12 -34.16 -5.46
N ARG A 207 -12.85 -34.52 -5.26
CA ARG A 207 -12.21 -35.67 -5.93
C ARG A 207 -12.17 -36.95 -5.06
N LYS A 208 -12.91 -36.98 -3.95
CA LYS A 208 -12.99 -38.11 -3.00
C LYS A 208 -14.43 -38.44 -2.57
N GLN A 209 -15.37 -38.41 -3.50
CA GLN A 209 -16.64 -39.13 -3.42
C GLN A 209 -16.83 -39.92 -4.72
#